data_AF-A0A672R3G7-F1
#
_entry.id   AF-A0A672R3G7-F1
#
_cell.length_a   1.000
_cell.length_b   1.000
_cell.length_c   1.000
_cell.angle_alpha   90.00
_cell.angle_beta   90.00
_cell.angle_gamma   90.00
#
_symmetry.space_group_name_H-M   'P 1'
#
loop_
_entity.id
_entity.type
_entity.pdbx_description
1 polymer ?
#
loop_
_entity_poly.entity_id
_entity_poly.type
_entity_poly.pdbx_seq_one_letter_code
_entity_poly.pdbx_strand_id
1 'polypeptide(L)'
;MLFTFFLLLCVCVGDSDAVKNMTAVLGHSVTFRCPSKHSTPVERLYIQRVKNDKVEEFINGFSRGIEMNVFSEYWDRTKVDETELSMEMRNISVSDEGLYKCVVFINNKPEISQILLKVTAEYSVPTITKDCSKLGDGGAGKSCQLSCSAAGGYPQSTVRWVGLNPNLTNVIYNMSSEDNESKTWTINQTIMYNCVQPTNTSCAIGGALSHTISICETESFPLQVITAIVVVLVFVLLLIFVVVMKCCCRRPQTSGTQEHTH
;
A
#
# COMPACT_ATOMS: atom_id res chain seq x y z
N MET A 1 15.78 69.85 3.11
CA MET A 1 15.53 68.41 2.92
C MET A 1 15.29 67.81 4.30
N LEU A 2 14.01 67.64 4.69
CA LEU A 2 13.64 66.94 5.92
C LEU A 2 13.73 65.42 5.64
N PHE A 3 14.58 64.71 6.38
CA PHE A 3 14.55 63.24 6.41
C PHE A 3 13.76 62.81 7.64
N THR A 4 12.49 62.47 7.44
CA THR A 4 11.64 61.81 8.42
C THR A 4 12.08 60.36 8.60
N PHE A 5 12.65 60.05 9.76
CA PHE A 5 12.98 58.69 10.18
C PHE A 5 11.69 57.99 10.61
N PHE A 6 11.08 57.18 9.74
CA PHE A 6 9.99 56.29 10.11
C PHE A 6 10.58 55.13 10.93
N LEU A 7 10.42 55.20 12.25
CA LEU A 7 10.56 54.04 13.14
C LEU A 7 9.46 53.04 12.78
N LEU A 8 9.80 52.03 11.97
CA LEU A 8 9.03 50.81 11.87
C LEU A 8 9.10 50.10 13.22
N LEU A 9 8.10 50.34 14.06
CA LEU A 9 7.74 49.44 15.14
C LEU A 9 7.41 48.09 14.50
N CYS A 10 8.38 47.17 14.53
CA CYS A 10 8.14 45.78 14.25
C CYS A 10 7.22 45.29 15.38
N VAL A 11 5.92 45.30 15.12
CA VAL A 11 4.95 44.61 15.96
C VAL A 11 5.32 43.14 15.85
N CYS A 12 5.94 42.60 16.90
CA CYS A 12 6.06 41.17 17.08
C CYS A 12 4.63 40.63 17.21
N VAL A 13 4.09 40.19 16.08
CA VAL A 13 2.88 39.35 16.04
C VAL A 13 3.20 38.15 16.92
N GLY A 14 2.40 37.97 17.98
CA GLY A 14 2.56 36.90 18.95
C GLY A 14 2.68 35.55 18.25
N ASP A 15 3.56 34.72 18.80
CA ASP A 15 3.85 33.35 18.37
C ASP A 15 2.52 32.63 18.08
N SER A 16 2.28 32.29 16.81
CA SER A 16 1.12 31.49 16.45
C SER A 16 1.27 30.16 17.16
N ASP A 17 0.28 29.78 17.98
CA ASP A 17 0.19 28.49 18.68
C ASP A 17 0.31 27.35 17.66
N ALA A 18 1.54 26.92 17.39
CA ALA A 18 1.84 26.03 16.27
C ALA A 18 1.43 24.62 16.65
N VAL A 19 0.41 24.09 15.96
CA VAL A 19 -0.06 22.72 16.17
C VAL A 19 1.05 21.73 15.78
N LYS A 20 1.49 20.93 16.75
CA LYS A 20 2.48 19.87 16.55
C LYS A 20 1.81 18.61 16.01
N ASN A 21 2.20 18.18 14.81
CA ASN A 21 1.75 16.90 14.26
C ASN A 21 2.49 15.74 14.91
N MET A 22 1.74 14.72 15.32
CA MET A 22 2.25 13.51 15.94
C MET A 22 1.57 12.30 15.31
N THR A 23 2.33 11.27 14.97
CA THR A 23 1.79 10.01 14.46
C THR A 23 1.92 8.92 15.52
N ALA A 24 0.91 8.05 15.60
CA ALA A 24 0.93 6.85 16.42
C ALA A 24 0.53 5.63 15.60
N VAL A 25 1.12 4.48 15.93
CA VAL A 25 0.76 3.20 15.33
C VAL A 25 -0.34 2.56 16.16
N LEU A 26 -1.37 2.04 15.50
CA LEU A 26 -2.48 1.32 16.14
C LEU A 26 -1.95 0.20 17.07
N GLY A 27 -2.54 0.09 18.26
CA GLY A 27 -2.15 -0.86 19.30
C GLY A 27 -0.83 -0.57 20.02
N HIS A 28 -0.03 0.40 19.54
CA HIS A 28 1.25 0.76 20.16
C HIS A 28 1.07 1.88 21.18
N SER A 29 2.20 2.38 21.69
CA SER A 29 2.22 3.50 22.65
C SER A 29 2.83 4.74 22.01
N VAL A 30 2.38 5.92 22.46
CA VAL A 30 2.89 7.22 22.02
C VAL A 30 3.14 8.12 23.23
N THR A 31 4.11 9.02 23.13
CA THR A 31 4.46 9.94 24.22
C THR A 31 4.13 11.38 23.84
N PHE A 32 3.18 11.96 24.56
CA PHE A 32 2.87 13.39 24.51
C PHE A 32 3.95 14.14 25.26
N ARG A 33 4.83 14.83 24.54
CA ARG A 33 5.82 15.75 25.11
C ARG A 33 5.37 17.18 24.90
N CYS A 34 5.08 17.86 26.00
CA CYS A 34 4.68 19.25 25.98
C CYS A 34 5.93 20.13 25.83
N PRO A 35 6.00 21.00 24.80
CA PRO A 35 7.12 21.92 24.65
C PRO A 35 7.21 22.83 25.87
N SER A 36 8.32 22.80 26.60
CA SER A 36 8.64 23.78 27.62
C SER A 36 10.06 24.28 27.41
N LYS A 37 10.24 25.61 27.41
CA LYS A 37 11.55 26.26 27.25
C LYS A 37 12.11 26.79 28.58
N HIS A 38 11.51 26.39 29.70
CA HIS A 38 11.70 27.10 30.96
C HIS A 38 12.56 26.31 31.95
N SER A 39 13.47 27.02 32.61
CA SER A 39 14.29 26.48 33.72
C SER A 39 13.54 26.46 35.05
N THR A 40 12.32 27.03 35.10
CA THR A 40 11.47 27.10 36.29
C THR A 40 10.69 25.80 36.48
N PRO A 41 10.51 25.33 37.73
CA PRO A 41 9.72 24.13 38.00
C PRO A 41 8.26 24.29 37.55
N VAL A 42 7.75 23.29 36.84
CA VAL A 42 6.33 23.22 36.48
C VAL A 42 5.53 22.76 37.70
N GLU A 43 4.47 23.50 38.01
CA GLU A 43 3.58 23.20 39.15
C GLU A 43 2.52 22.18 38.77
N ARG A 44 2.00 22.28 37.55
CA ARG A 44 0.90 21.47 37.03
C ARG A 44 1.08 21.24 35.53
N LEU A 45 0.74 20.04 35.08
CA LEU A 45 0.65 19.68 33.67
C LEU A 45 -0.66 18.96 33.45
N TYR A 46 -1.46 19.40 32.48
CA TYR A 46 -2.66 18.69 32.06
C TYR A 46 -2.60 18.38 30.57
N ILE A 47 -2.91 17.13 30.23
CA ILE A 47 -3.22 16.73 28.87
C ILE A 47 -4.72 16.64 28.75
N GLN A 48 -5.26 17.37 27.78
CA GLN A 48 -6.69 17.45 27.53
C GLN A 48 -6.96 17.15 26.07
N ARG A 49 -8.09 16.51 25.79
CA ARG A 49 -8.57 16.27 24.44
C ARG A 49 -9.66 17.28 24.10
N VAL A 50 -9.57 17.85 22.90
CA VAL A 50 -10.60 18.76 22.39
C VAL A 50 -11.69 17.93 21.72
N LYS A 51 -12.88 17.88 22.32
CA LYS A 51 -14.10 17.26 21.73
C LYS A 51 -15.07 18.36 21.28
N ASN A 52 -15.66 18.19 20.10
CA ASN A 52 -16.70 19.07 19.53
C ASN A 52 -16.38 20.57 19.62
N ASP A 53 -15.12 20.92 19.31
CA ASP A 53 -14.54 22.27 19.26
C ASP A 53 -14.64 23.13 20.54
N LYS A 54 -15.19 22.63 21.66
CA LYS A 54 -15.38 23.43 22.90
C LYS A 54 -15.30 22.67 24.22
N VAL A 55 -15.42 21.34 24.23
CA VAL A 55 -15.36 20.56 25.47
C VAL A 55 -13.97 19.98 25.60
N GLU A 56 -13.22 20.47 26.58
CA GLU A 56 -11.93 19.92 26.96
C GLU A 56 -12.16 18.76 27.93
N GLU A 57 -11.85 17.55 27.47
CA GLU A 57 -11.86 16.35 28.30
C GLU A 57 -10.48 16.19 28.93
N PHE A 58 -10.41 16.19 30.26
CA PHE A 58 -9.17 15.88 30.96
C PHE A 58 -8.80 14.42 30.73
N ILE A 59 -7.58 14.18 30.23
CA ILE A 59 -7.06 12.85 29.94
C ILE A 59 -6.23 12.37 31.11
N ASN A 60 -5.11 13.05 31.38
CA ASN A 60 -4.25 12.81 32.53
C ASN A 60 -3.34 14.03 32.77
N GLY A 61 -2.61 14.03 33.87
CA GLY A 61 -1.72 15.11 34.25
C GLY A 61 -1.20 14.95 35.66
N PHE A 62 -0.55 15.99 36.16
CA PHE A 62 -0.16 16.08 37.56
C PHE A 62 -0.40 17.50 38.09
N SER A 63 -0.60 17.59 39.40
CA SER A 63 -0.58 18.83 40.15
C SER A 63 0.10 18.55 41.48
N ARG A 64 1.19 19.27 41.79
CA ARG A 64 1.97 19.00 43.00
C ARG A 64 1.10 19.02 44.26
N GLY A 65 1.12 17.91 45.01
CA GLY A 65 0.38 17.77 46.26
C GLY A 65 -1.11 17.44 46.10
N ILE A 66 -1.59 17.18 44.88
CA ILE A 66 -2.98 16.82 44.61
C ILE A 66 -3.02 15.53 43.80
N GLU A 67 -3.79 14.55 44.28
CA GLU A 67 -4.07 13.33 43.52
C GLU A 67 -5.06 13.64 42.38
N MET A 68 -4.73 13.18 41.17
CA MET A 68 -5.56 13.42 39.98
C MET A 68 -6.59 12.32 39.82
N ASN A 69 -7.85 12.70 39.59
CA ASN A 69 -8.92 11.76 39.25
C ASN A 69 -8.93 11.51 37.73
N VAL A 70 -8.31 10.41 37.29
CA VAL A 70 -8.23 10.02 35.89
C VAL A 70 -9.44 9.16 35.52
N PHE A 71 -10.12 9.50 34.42
CA PHE A 71 -11.26 8.71 33.93
C PHE A 71 -10.85 7.27 33.60
N SER A 72 -11.75 6.33 33.82
CA SER A 72 -11.49 4.90 33.64
C SER A 72 -11.01 4.52 32.24
N GLU A 73 -11.38 5.28 31.21
CA GLU A 73 -10.91 5.11 29.82
C GLU A 73 -9.38 5.31 29.67
N TYR A 74 -8.76 6.11 30.54
CA TYR A 74 -7.34 6.48 30.44
C TYR A 74 -6.50 5.98 31.61
N TRP A 75 -7.13 5.55 32.71
CA TRP A 75 -6.50 5.18 33.97
C TRP A 75 -5.40 4.12 33.81
N ASP A 76 -5.67 3.04 33.07
CA ASP A 76 -4.78 1.89 32.93
C ASP A 76 -3.79 2.02 31.76
N ARG A 77 -4.09 2.91 30.81
CA ARG A 77 -3.33 3.07 29.58
C ARG A 77 -2.58 4.40 29.47
N THR A 78 -2.59 5.25 30.50
CA THR A 78 -1.78 6.49 30.52
C THR A 78 -0.84 6.54 31.71
N LYS A 79 0.36 7.08 31.51
CA LYS A 79 1.37 7.27 32.55
C LYS A 79 2.05 8.62 32.39
N VAL A 80 2.00 9.43 33.43
CA VAL A 80 2.62 10.76 33.46
C VAL A 80 4.05 10.66 34.00
N ASP A 81 4.96 11.39 33.37
CA ASP A 81 6.32 11.64 33.84
C ASP A 81 6.45 13.13 34.17
N GLU A 82 6.46 13.44 35.47
CA GLU A 82 6.57 14.82 35.95
C GLU A 82 7.92 15.45 35.65
N THR A 83 8.98 14.64 35.52
CA THR A 83 10.34 15.14 35.30
C THR A 83 10.55 15.52 33.84
N GLU A 84 10.03 14.70 32.92
CA GLU A 84 10.10 14.92 31.48
C GLU A 84 8.93 15.75 30.93
N LEU A 85 7.99 16.16 31.78
CA LEU A 85 6.77 16.88 31.42
C LEU A 85 6.02 16.19 30.27
N SER A 86 5.84 14.88 30.43
CA SER A 86 5.32 14.03 29.36
C SER A 86 4.29 13.03 29.85
N MET A 87 3.52 12.48 28.92
CA MET A 87 2.56 11.41 29.19
C MET A 87 2.68 10.35 28.11
N GLU A 88 2.94 9.12 28.53
CA GLU A 88 2.80 7.93 27.68
C GLU A 88 1.31 7.53 27.63
N MET A 89 0.79 7.29 26.43
CA MET A 89 -0.52 6.66 26.20
C MET A 89 -0.30 5.37 25.43
N ARG A 90 -0.84 4.27 25.94
CA ARG A 90 -0.67 2.90 25.44
C ARG A 90 -1.93 2.42 24.74
N ASN A 91 -1.77 1.36 23.94
CA ASN A 91 -2.85 0.70 23.22
C ASN A 91 -3.69 1.72 22.43
N ILE A 92 -3.01 2.48 21.58
CA ILE A 92 -3.64 3.52 20.75
C ILE A 92 -4.69 2.91 19.84
N SER A 93 -5.89 3.46 19.85
CA SER A 93 -6.98 3.10 18.94
C SER A 93 -7.25 4.23 17.94
N VAL A 94 -7.99 3.93 16.86
CA VAL A 94 -8.43 4.96 15.90
C VAL A 94 -9.25 6.05 16.59
N SER A 95 -10.01 5.71 17.64
CA SER A 95 -10.80 6.70 18.38
C SER A 95 -9.94 7.66 19.22
N ASP A 96 -8.64 7.43 19.37
CA ASP A 96 -7.73 8.38 20.04
C ASP A 96 -7.27 9.50 19.10
N GLU A 97 -7.42 9.35 17.79
CA GLU A 97 -7.10 10.39 16.81
C GLU A 97 -7.82 11.71 17.14
N GLY A 98 -7.10 12.82 17.06
CA GLY A 98 -7.68 14.15 17.30
C GLY A 98 -6.71 15.19 17.83
N LEU A 99 -7.28 16.33 18.20
CA LEU A 99 -6.55 17.47 18.74
C LEU A 99 -6.47 17.37 20.27
N TYR A 100 -5.25 17.46 20.78
CA TYR A 100 -4.93 17.49 22.20
C TYR A 100 -4.31 18.83 22.56
N LYS A 101 -4.51 19.25 23.81
CA LYS A 101 -3.86 20.40 24.43
C LYS A 101 -2.99 19.90 25.57
N CYS A 102 -1.74 20.33 25.56
CA CYS A 102 -0.92 20.39 26.76
C CYS A 102 -1.17 21.73 27.43
N VAL A 103 -1.49 21.73 28.73
CA VAL A 103 -1.60 22.93 29.54
C VAL A 103 -0.58 22.83 30.67
N VAL A 104 0.48 23.62 30.58
CA VAL A 104 1.56 23.68 31.56
C VAL A 104 1.37 24.93 32.41
N PHE A 105 1.42 24.80 33.74
CA PHE A 105 1.34 25.95 34.65
C PHE A 105 2.71 26.27 35.24
N ILE A 106 3.18 27.48 34.97
CA ILE A 106 4.43 28.03 35.48
C ILE A 106 4.11 29.33 36.22
N ASN A 107 4.45 29.42 37.51
CA ASN A 107 4.09 30.56 38.36
C ASN A 107 2.59 30.90 38.26
N ASN A 108 1.73 29.87 38.30
CA ASN A 108 0.28 29.97 38.07
C ASN A 108 -0.18 30.56 36.72
N LYS A 109 0.70 30.70 35.73
CA LYS A 109 0.33 31.12 34.37
C LYS A 109 0.23 29.90 33.44
N PRO A 110 -0.91 29.71 32.73
CA PRO A 110 -1.04 28.62 31.78
C PRO A 110 -0.31 28.94 30.48
N GLU A 111 0.48 27.98 30.02
CA GLU A 111 1.00 27.91 28.66
C GLU A 111 0.36 26.73 27.96
N ILE A 112 -0.18 26.98 26.77
CA ILE A 112 -0.92 25.99 26.00
C ILE A 112 -0.10 25.65 24.75
N SER A 113 -0.01 24.37 24.44
CA SER A 113 0.47 23.92 23.14
C SER A 113 -0.45 22.84 22.59
N GLN A 114 -0.67 22.87 21.28
CA GLN A 114 -1.57 21.93 20.62
C GLN A 114 -0.82 20.78 19.94
N ILE A 115 -1.37 19.58 20.03
CA ILE A 115 -0.86 18.37 19.38
C ILE A 115 -1.98 17.74 18.56
N LEU A 116 -1.76 17.56 17.25
CA LEU A 116 -2.65 16.78 16.40
C LEU A 116 -2.11 15.35 16.32
N LEU A 117 -2.79 14.43 17.00
CA LEU A 117 -2.49 13.00 16.93
C LEU A 117 -3.15 12.39 15.70
N LYS A 118 -2.36 11.73 14.85
CA LYS A 118 -2.82 10.94 13.70
C LYS A 118 -2.48 9.47 13.91
N VAL A 119 -3.46 8.61 13.69
CA VAL A 119 -3.29 7.16 13.84
C VAL A 119 -2.94 6.55 12.49
N THR A 120 -2.07 5.55 12.51
CA THR A 120 -1.64 4.80 11.34
C THR A 120 -1.66 3.31 11.63
N ALA A 121 -2.00 2.50 10.63
CA ALA A 121 -1.85 1.06 10.65
C ALA A 121 -1.40 0.60 9.26
N GLU A 122 -0.43 -0.30 9.23
CA GLU A 122 0.09 -0.83 7.97
C GLU A 122 -0.90 -1.84 7.38
N TYR A 123 -1.08 -1.76 6.06
CA TYR A 123 -1.82 -2.79 5.33
C TYR A 123 -1.02 -4.10 5.31
N SER A 124 -1.71 -5.23 5.35
CA SER A 124 -1.12 -6.51 5.02
C SER A 124 -0.50 -6.48 3.62
N VAL A 125 0.51 -7.33 3.39
CA VAL A 125 1.11 -7.48 2.05
C VAL A 125 -0.02 -7.82 1.05
N PRO A 126 -0.26 -6.99 0.02
CA PRO A 126 -1.38 -7.22 -0.88
C PRO A 126 -1.23 -8.54 -1.62
N THR A 127 -2.35 -9.28 -1.72
CA THR A 127 -2.39 -10.55 -2.45
C THR A 127 -3.04 -10.33 -3.81
N ILE A 128 -2.41 -10.85 -4.86
CA ILE A 128 -2.95 -10.82 -6.22
C ILE A 128 -3.45 -12.21 -6.60
N THR A 129 -4.69 -12.29 -7.09
CA THR A 129 -5.20 -13.46 -7.81
C THR A 129 -5.37 -13.11 -9.30
N LYS A 130 -5.09 -14.08 -10.17
CA LYS A 130 -5.20 -13.93 -11.62
C LYS A 130 -6.03 -15.04 -12.25
N ASP A 131 -6.89 -14.67 -13.19
CA ASP A 131 -7.55 -15.57 -14.13
C ASP A 131 -7.34 -15.04 -15.55
N CYS A 132 -6.44 -15.69 -16.29
CA CYS A 132 -6.09 -15.34 -17.68
C CYS A 132 -6.74 -16.25 -18.72
N SER A 133 -7.76 -17.03 -18.32
CA SER A 133 -8.47 -17.95 -19.20
C SER A 133 -9.60 -17.27 -20.00
N LYS A 134 -9.84 -15.97 -19.76
CA LYS A 134 -10.92 -15.21 -20.37
C LYS A 134 -10.55 -14.78 -21.80
N LEU A 135 -11.48 -14.98 -22.72
CA LEU A 135 -11.43 -14.38 -24.05
C LEU A 135 -11.80 -12.90 -23.92
N GLY A 136 -10.99 -12.01 -24.48
CA GLY A 136 -11.21 -10.57 -24.41
C GLY A 136 -12.56 -10.17 -25.00
N ASP A 137 -13.18 -9.15 -24.41
CA ASP A 137 -14.40 -8.55 -24.94
C ASP A 137 -14.09 -7.94 -26.31
N GLY A 138 -14.64 -8.53 -27.38
CA GLY A 138 -14.30 -8.23 -28.78
C GLY A 138 -13.72 -9.38 -29.60
N GLY A 139 -13.58 -10.59 -29.04
CA GLY A 139 -13.35 -11.82 -29.81
C GLY A 139 -11.96 -12.00 -30.45
N ALA A 140 -11.04 -11.05 -30.25
CA ALA A 140 -9.68 -11.09 -30.79
C ALA A 140 -8.63 -10.66 -29.74
N GLY A 141 -8.48 -11.43 -28.66
CA GLY A 141 -7.42 -11.19 -27.68
C GLY A 141 -7.58 -12.04 -26.42
N LYS A 142 -6.49 -12.34 -25.71
CA LYS A 142 -6.52 -12.88 -24.33
C LYS A 142 -6.72 -11.73 -23.35
N SER A 143 -7.47 -11.93 -22.28
CA SER A 143 -7.55 -10.98 -21.17
C SER A 143 -7.31 -11.69 -19.84
N CYS A 144 -6.81 -10.93 -18.87
CA CYS A 144 -6.60 -11.40 -17.51
C CYS A 144 -7.47 -10.60 -16.54
N GLN A 145 -8.33 -11.28 -15.80
CA GLN A 145 -8.96 -10.70 -14.63
C GLN A 145 -7.97 -10.79 -13.46
N LEU A 146 -7.67 -9.64 -12.85
CA LEU A 146 -6.74 -9.53 -11.73
C LEU A 146 -7.47 -8.92 -10.53
N SER A 147 -7.40 -9.59 -9.39
CA SER A 147 -7.93 -9.06 -8.12
C SER A 147 -6.78 -8.79 -7.17
N CYS A 148 -6.78 -7.62 -6.54
CA CYS A 148 -5.81 -7.28 -5.50
C CYS A 148 -6.54 -6.90 -4.21
N SER A 149 -6.11 -7.46 -3.09
CA SER A 149 -6.67 -7.15 -1.78
C SER A 149 -5.61 -7.06 -0.68
N ALA A 150 -5.82 -6.14 0.26
CA ALA A 150 -5.09 -6.01 1.52
C ALA A 150 -6.02 -5.53 2.63
N ALA A 151 -5.69 -5.85 3.88
CA ALA A 151 -6.51 -5.57 5.06
C ALA A 151 -5.70 -4.96 6.20
N GLY A 152 -6.39 -4.45 7.22
CA GLY A 152 -5.79 -4.00 8.48
C GLY A 152 -5.16 -2.61 8.43
N GLY A 153 -5.24 -1.90 7.31
CA GLY A 153 -4.59 -0.60 7.18
C GLY A 153 -5.45 0.59 7.62
N TYR A 154 -4.80 1.66 8.07
CA TYR A 154 -5.45 2.92 8.41
C TYR A 154 -4.47 4.08 8.16
N PRO A 155 -4.91 5.20 7.56
CA PRO A 155 -6.26 5.50 7.06
C PRO A 155 -6.61 4.71 5.78
N GLN A 156 -7.85 4.86 5.30
CA GLN A 156 -8.30 4.24 4.04
C GLN A 156 -7.37 4.59 2.87
N SER A 157 -6.99 3.57 2.09
CA SER A 157 -6.13 3.73 0.91
C SER A 157 -6.79 3.18 -0.37
N THR A 158 -6.07 3.28 -1.49
CA THR A 158 -6.53 2.84 -2.81
C THR A 158 -5.53 1.87 -3.44
N VAL A 159 -6.02 1.08 -4.40
CA VAL A 159 -5.19 0.15 -5.15
C VAL A 159 -4.42 0.89 -6.24
N ARG A 160 -3.11 0.65 -6.32
CA ARG A 160 -2.26 1.08 -7.43
C ARG A 160 -1.58 -0.12 -8.08
N TRP A 161 -1.96 -0.41 -9.32
CA TRP A 161 -1.27 -1.41 -10.13
C TRP A 161 0.05 -0.87 -10.66
N VAL A 162 1.09 -1.70 -10.59
CA VAL A 162 2.44 -1.39 -11.05
C VAL A 162 2.74 -2.28 -12.26
N GLY A 163 3.30 -1.70 -13.32
CA GLY A 163 3.67 -2.42 -14.53
C GLY A 163 2.54 -2.63 -15.55
N LEU A 164 1.32 -2.17 -15.29
CA LEU A 164 0.20 -2.25 -16.23
C LEU A 164 0.00 -0.93 -16.97
N ASN A 165 -0.43 -1.02 -18.24
CA ASN A 165 -0.89 0.13 -18.99
C ASN A 165 -2.35 0.46 -18.60
N PRO A 166 -2.63 1.67 -18.07
CA PRO A 166 -3.98 2.04 -17.64
C PRO A 166 -5.00 2.03 -18.80
N ASN A 167 -4.57 2.29 -20.05
CA ASN A 167 -5.46 2.28 -21.22
C ASN A 167 -5.95 0.88 -21.59
N LEU A 168 -5.25 -0.16 -21.12
CA LEU A 168 -5.62 -1.57 -21.31
C LEU A 168 -6.33 -2.16 -20.09
N THR A 169 -6.62 -1.33 -19.09
CA THR A 169 -7.17 -1.74 -17.81
C THR A 169 -8.60 -1.23 -17.68
N ASN A 170 -9.53 -2.13 -17.34
CA ASN A 170 -10.90 -1.79 -17.02
C ASN A 170 -11.20 -2.23 -15.57
N VAL A 171 -11.70 -1.32 -14.73
CA VAL A 171 -12.07 -1.63 -13.34
C VAL A 171 -13.44 -2.31 -13.33
N ILE A 172 -13.48 -3.57 -12.90
CA ILE A 172 -14.72 -4.34 -12.76
C ILE A 172 -15.42 -3.97 -11.45
N TYR A 173 -14.66 -3.96 -10.36
CA TYR A 173 -15.17 -3.56 -9.06
C TYR A 173 -14.07 -2.97 -8.18
N ASN A 174 -14.46 -2.06 -7.30
CA ASN A 174 -13.60 -1.43 -6.30
C ASN A 174 -14.40 -1.32 -5.00
N MET A 175 -13.95 -2.00 -3.96
CA MET A 175 -14.63 -2.09 -2.68
C MET A 175 -13.65 -1.81 -1.54
N SER A 176 -14.14 -1.06 -0.57
CA SER A 176 -13.46 -0.83 0.70
C SER A 176 -14.43 -1.07 1.84
N SER A 177 -14.03 -1.83 2.85
CA SER A 177 -14.82 -2.08 4.04
C SER A 177 -14.05 -1.72 5.29
N GLU A 178 -14.70 -1.00 6.20
CA GLU A 178 -14.17 -0.69 7.53
C GLU A 178 -14.53 -1.82 8.50
N ASP A 179 -13.55 -2.27 9.28
CA ASP A 179 -13.74 -3.20 10.37
C ASP A 179 -14.43 -2.51 11.56
N ASN A 180 -15.44 -3.16 12.15
CA ASN A 180 -16.27 -2.50 13.13
C ASN A 180 -15.58 -2.28 14.49
N GLU A 181 -14.59 -3.11 14.83
CA GLU A 181 -13.89 -3.06 16.13
C GLU A 181 -12.62 -2.21 16.03
N SER A 182 -11.70 -2.60 15.15
CA SER A 182 -10.40 -1.95 14.97
C SER A 182 -10.47 -0.65 14.19
N LYS A 183 -11.57 -0.42 13.45
CA LYS A 183 -11.75 0.70 12.50
C LYS A 183 -10.71 0.73 11.39
N THR A 184 -10.03 -0.39 11.16
CA THR A 184 -9.09 -0.55 10.04
C THR A 184 -9.82 -0.87 8.74
N TRP A 185 -9.16 -0.65 7.62
CA TRP A 185 -9.73 -0.80 6.29
C TRP A 185 -9.23 -2.06 5.60
N THR A 186 -10.17 -2.72 4.92
CA THR A 186 -9.89 -3.73 3.90
C THR A 186 -10.20 -3.16 2.53
N ILE A 187 -9.23 -3.23 1.62
CA ILE A 187 -9.33 -2.74 0.25
C ILE A 187 -9.31 -3.94 -0.70
N ASN A 188 -10.20 -3.94 -1.68
CA ASN A 188 -10.26 -4.95 -2.74
C ASN A 188 -10.63 -4.30 -4.07
N GLN A 189 -9.81 -4.51 -5.10
CA GLN A 189 -10.11 -4.06 -6.46
C GLN A 189 -9.87 -5.20 -7.44
N THR A 190 -10.80 -5.34 -8.40
CA THR A 190 -10.60 -6.19 -9.56
C THR A 190 -10.65 -5.42 -10.85
N ILE A 191 -9.69 -5.75 -11.70
CA ILE A 191 -9.56 -5.20 -13.03
C ILE A 191 -9.60 -6.31 -14.07
N MET A 192 -10.04 -5.97 -15.27
CA MET A 192 -9.79 -6.72 -16.49
C MET A 192 -8.64 -6.04 -17.23
N TYR A 193 -7.59 -6.81 -17.55
CA TYR A 193 -6.44 -6.33 -18.30
C TYR A 193 -6.39 -7.00 -19.67
N ASN A 194 -6.35 -6.21 -20.74
CA ASN A 194 -6.26 -6.70 -22.11
C ASN A 194 -4.81 -7.03 -22.47
N CYS A 195 -4.54 -8.29 -22.79
CA CYS A 195 -3.18 -8.74 -23.07
C CYS A 195 -2.71 -8.33 -24.45
N VAL A 196 -1.56 -7.66 -24.50
CA VAL A 196 -0.82 -7.35 -25.74
C VAL A 196 0.49 -8.14 -25.79
N GLN A 197 1.19 -8.22 -24.66
CA GLN A 197 2.46 -8.94 -24.51
C GLN A 197 2.61 -9.46 -23.08
N PRO A 198 3.48 -10.47 -22.85
CA PRO A 198 3.83 -10.92 -21.50
C PRO A 198 4.29 -9.74 -20.64
N THR A 199 3.69 -9.59 -19.47
CA THR A 199 3.91 -8.43 -18.59
C THR A 199 4.02 -8.88 -17.15
N ASN A 200 4.91 -8.25 -16.40
CA ASN A 200 5.04 -8.44 -14.96
C ASN A 200 4.31 -7.33 -14.23
N THR A 201 3.51 -7.68 -13.24
CA THR A 201 2.73 -6.70 -12.47
C THR A 201 2.76 -6.99 -10.98
N SER A 202 2.63 -5.94 -10.20
CA SER A 202 2.39 -5.98 -8.76
C SER A 202 1.34 -4.96 -8.36
N CYS A 203 0.89 -5.03 -7.13
CA CYS A 203 -0.15 -4.19 -6.58
C CYS A 203 0.35 -3.51 -5.30
N ALA A 204 0.08 -2.22 -5.17
CA ALA A 204 0.39 -1.45 -3.97
C ALA A 204 -0.88 -0.90 -3.30
N ILE A 205 -0.97 -1.01 -1.97
CA ILE A 205 -2.08 -0.50 -1.15
C ILE A 205 -1.46 0.12 0.11
N GLY A 206 -1.69 1.42 0.35
CA GLY A 206 -1.23 2.11 1.56
C GLY A 206 0.25 1.97 1.88
N GLY A 207 1.10 1.91 0.86
CA GLY A 207 2.56 1.73 0.99
C GLY A 207 3.03 0.26 0.99
N ALA A 208 2.15 -0.70 1.26
CA ALA A 208 2.45 -2.12 1.15
C ALA A 208 2.46 -2.56 -0.33
N LEU A 209 3.42 -3.40 -0.72
CA LEU A 209 3.62 -3.85 -2.09
C LEU A 209 3.55 -5.37 -2.18
N SER A 210 2.76 -5.90 -3.12
CA SER A 210 2.66 -7.33 -3.37
C SER A 210 3.92 -7.91 -4.02
N HIS A 211 4.02 -9.23 -4.00
CA HIS A 211 4.92 -9.94 -4.92
C HIS A 211 4.53 -9.68 -6.39
N THR A 212 5.54 -9.71 -7.26
CA THR A 212 5.36 -9.58 -8.71
C THR A 212 4.85 -10.89 -9.30
N ILE A 213 3.87 -10.80 -10.18
CA ILE A 213 3.34 -11.93 -10.96
C ILE A 213 3.52 -11.67 -12.45
N SER A 214 3.68 -12.75 -13.21
CA SER A 214 3.67 -12.71 -14.68
C SER A 214 2.25 -12.99 -15.20
N ILE A 215 1.83 -12.22 -16.19
CA ILE A 215 0.52 -12.33 -16.85
C ILE A 215 0.71 -12.31 -18.37
N CYS A 216 -0.35 -12.70 -19.09
CA CYS A 216 -0.35 -12.71 -20.55
C CYS A 216 0.73 -13.60 -21.17
N GLU A 217 1.09 -14.68 -20.47
CA GLU A 217 2.03 -15.68 -20.97
C GLU A 217 1.44 -16.35 -22.21
N THR A 218 2.29 -16.51 -23.24
CA THR A 218 1.94 -17.31 -24.41
C THR A 218 1.90 -18.77 -23.99
N GLU A 219 0.90 -19.53 -24.44
CA GLU A 219 0.92 -20.98 -24.27
C GLU A 219 2.17 -21.50 -24.99
N SER A 220 3.18 -21.91 -24.22
CA SER A 220 4.29 -22.67 -24.77
C SER A 220 3.83 -24.11 -24.80
N PHE A 221 3.83 -24.74 -25.98
CA PHE A 221 3.58 -26.17 -26.07
C PHE A 221 4.59 -26.89 -25.17
N PRO A 222 4.17 -27.92 -24.41
CA PRO A 222 5.10 -28.68 -23.59
C PRO A 222 6.27 -29.14 -24.45
N LEU A 223 7.48 -29.10 -23.92
CA LEU A 223 8.69 -29.50 -24.66
C LEU A 223 8.53 -30.89 -25.30
N GLN A 224 7.76 -31.78 -24.66
CA GLN A 224 7.40 -33.11 -25.18
C GLN A 224 6.61 -33.06 -26.49
N VAL A 225 5.66 -32.13 -26.63
CA VAL A 225 4.85 -31.95 -27.84
C VAL A 225 5.73 -31.40 -28.98
N ILE A 226 6.57 -30.40 -28.67
CA ILE A 226 7.53 -29.84 -29.64
C ILE A 226 8.49 -30.94 -30.11
N THR A 227 9.04 -31.72 -29.18
CA THR A 227 9.96 -32.82 -29.48
C THR A 227 9.26 -33.90 -30.33
N ALA A 228 8.03 -34.28 -30.00
CA ALA A 228 7.26 -35.25 -30.77
C ALA A 228 7.02 -34.78 -32.22
N ILE A 229 6.66 -33.51 -32.42
CA ILE A 229 6.49 -32.92 -33.76
C ILE A 229 7.81 -33.00 -34.55
N VAL A 230 8.93 -32.65 -33.94
CA VAL A 230 10.25 -32.71 -34.60
C VAL A 230 10.61 -34.14 -34.98
N VAL A 231 10.40 -35.12 -34.10
CA VAL A 231 10.67 -36.55 -34.38
C VAL A 231 9.83 -37.05 -35.55
N VAL A 232 8.54 -36.72 -35.57
CA VAL A 232 7.63 -37.10 -36.67
C VAL A 232 8.09 -36.46 -37.98
N LEU A 233 8.46 -35.18 -37.98
CA LEU A 233 8.97 -34.49 -39.18
C LEU A 233 10.25 -35.13 -39.71
N VAL A 234 11.20 -35.48 -38.84
CA VAL A 234 12.44 -36.17 -39.23
C VAL A 234 12.14 -37.53 -39.83
N PHE A 235 11.23 -38.30 -39.23
CA PHE A 235 10.85 -39.61 -39.75
C PHE A 235 10.20 -39.52 -41.14
N VAL A 236 9.31 -38.54 -41.35
CA VAL A 236 8.69 -38.29 -42.66
C VAL A 236 9.74 -37.90 -43.70
N LEU A 237 10.70 -37.04 -43.36
CA LEU A 237 11.79 -36.65 -44.27
C LEU A 237 12.67 -37.84 -44.66
N LEU A 238 12.97 -38.74 -43.72
CA LEU A 238 13.71 -39.98 -44.00
C LEU A 238 12.93 -40.89 -44.95
N LEU A 239 11.62 -41.05 -44.75
CA LEU A 239 10.79 -41.85 -45.65
C LEU A 239 10.76 -41.26 -47.07
N ILE A 240 10.63 -39.94 -47.20
CA ILE A 240 10.68 -39.25 -48.49
C ILE A 240 12.04 -39.48 -49.16
N PHE A 241 13.15 -39.33 -48.42
CA PHE A 241 14.49 -39.57 -48.95
C PHE A 241 14.65 -41.00 -49.50
N VAL A 242 14.16 -42.01 -48.76
CA VAL A 242 14.20 -43.41 -49.21
C VAL A 242 13.37 -43.61 -50.49
N VAL A 243 12.19 -43.00 -50.58
CA VAL A 243 11.34 -43.09 -51.78
C VAL A 243 12.00 -42.40 -52.97
N VAL A 244 12.56 -41.20 -52.79
CA VAL A 244 13.27 -40.47 -53.84
C VAL A 244 14.49 -41.27 -54.32
N MET A 245 15.29 -41.82 -53.42
CA MET A 245 16.42 -42.68 -53.80
C MET A 245 15.95 -43.91 -54.61
N LYS A 246 14.86 -44.58 -54.20
CA LYS A 246 14.29 -45.70 -54.97
C LYS A 246 13.73 -45.27 -56.34
N CYS A 247 13.17 -44.07 -56.46
CA CYS A 247 12.65 -43.53 -57.72
C CYS A 247 13.78 -43.07 -58.66
N CYS A 248 14.80 -42.39 -58.14
CA CYS A 248 15.98 -41.95 -58.89
C CYS A 248 16.87 -43.12 -59.34
N CYS A 249 16.98 -44.19 -58.54
CA CYS A 249 17.69 -45.41 -58.93
C CYS A 249 16.92 -46.29 -59.93
N ARG A 250 15.67 -45.97 -60.31
CA ARG A 250 14.80 -46.82 -61.15
C ARG A 250 14.62 -46.39 -62.62
N ARG A 251 15.30 -45.36 -63.14
CA ARG A 251 15.32 -45.10 -64.60
C ARG A 251 16.66 -44.49 -65.07
N PRO A 252 17.22 -44.90 -66.24
CA PRO A 252 17.06 -46.16 -67.00
C PRO A 252 18.39 -46.78 -67.53
N GLN A 253 18.40 -48.07 -67.87
CA GLN A 253 19.23 -48.59 -68.97
C GLN A 253 18.34 -49.09 -70.10
N THR A 254 18.43 -48.40 -71.23
CA THR A 254 18.04 -48.78 -72.59
C THR A 254 19.08 -49.76 -73.16
N SER A 255 18.66 -50.79 -73.91
CA SER A 255 19.25 -51.30 -75.17
C SER A 255 18.86 -52.75 -75.49
N GLY A 256 18.53 -53.03 -76.75
CA GLY A 256 18.94 -54.28 -77.42
C GLY A 256 17.86 -55.25 -77.90
N THR A 257 17.49 -55.12 -79.18
CA THR A 257 16.93 -56.14 -80.08
C THR A 257 17.73 -57.44 -80.15
N GLN A 258 17.07 -58.60 -80.27
CA GLN A 258 17.40 -59.81 -81.07
C GLN A 258 16.30 -60.86 -80.78
N GLU A 259 15.37 -61.18 -81.68
CA GLU A 259 15.48 -62.04 -82.87
C GLU A 259 16.22 -63.37 -82.62
N HIS A 260 15.48 -64.50 -82.54
CA HIS A 260 15.76 -65.75 -83.27
C HIS A 260 14.71 -66.85 -83.01
N THR A 261 13.99 -67.20 -84.08
CA THR A 261 13.69 -68.54 -84.64
C THR A 261 13.76 -69.77 -83.71
N HIS A 262 12.67 -70.52 -83.54
CA HIS A 262 12.27 -71.66 -84.39
C HIS A 262 10.87 -72.19 -84.01
#